data_AF-A0A485AHV0-F1
#
_entry.id   AF-A0A485AHV0-F1
#
_cell.length_a   1.000
_cell.length_b   1.000
_cell.length_c   1.000
_cell.angle_alpha   90.00
_cell.angle_beta   90.00
_cell.angle_gamma   90.00
#
_symmetry.space_group_name_H-M   'P 1'
#
loop_
_entity.id
_entity.type
_entity.pdbx_description
1 polymer ?
#
loop_
_entity_poly.entity_id
_entity_poly.type
_entity_poly.pdbx_seq_one_letter_code
_entity_poly.pdbx_strand_id
1 'polypeptide(L)'
;MIWAKGLTPKALWPRHHGHGPAGVKLVEQLSLRLKVPNEMRDLAKLVAEFHDLIHTLPILQPKTLIKLFDSIDAWRKPQRVEQIALTSEADVRGRTHFEACDYPQGRLLREAWEVAKSVGNKEVIEAGFKGPEIREELTRRRIQAVANWKEKRCPQPTD
;
A
#
# COMPACT_ATOMS: atom_id res chain seq x y z
N MET A 1 -6.29 12.97 4.79
CA MET A 1 -6.85 11.94 5.70
C MET A 1 -7.10 12.39 7.15
N ILE A 2 -7.06 13.70 7.45
CA ILE A 2 -7.23 14.27 8.80
C ILE A 2 -8.61 13.97 9.44
N TRP A 3 -9.64 13.76 8.63
CA TRP A 3 -11.02 13.64 9.11
C TRP A 3 -11.27 12.40 9.96
N ALA A 4 -10.61 11.27 9.66
CA ALA A 4 -10.77 10.04 10.43
C ALA A 4 -10.02 10.08 11.79
N LYS A 5 -9.00 10.95 11.93
CA LYS A 5 -8.33 11.17 13.22
C LYS A 5 -9.30 11.77 14.25
N GLY A 6 -10.28 12.58 13.79
CA GLY A 6 -11.35 13.12 14.64
C GLY A 6 -12.27 12.07 15.26
N LEU A 7 -12.32 10.84 14.72
CA LEU A 7 -13.09 9.73 15.28
C LEU A 7 -12.33 8.92 16.33
N THR A 8 -11.03 9.15 16.51
CA THR A 8 -10.22 8.36 17.46
C THR A 8 -10.39 8.87 18.90
N PRO A 9 -10.61 7.99 19.88
CA PRO A 9 -10.64 8.36 21.29
C PRO A 9 -9.39 9.13 21.72
N LYS A 10 -9.54 10.15 22.58
CA LYS A 10 -8.43 11.00 23.07
C LYS A 10 -7.29 10.19 23.69
N ALA A 11 -7.60 9.05 24.32
CA ALA A 11 -6.62 8.15 24.91
C ALA A 11 -5.64 7.53 23.89
N LEU A 12 -5.98 7.53 22.60
CA LEU A 12 -5.13 7.00 21.52
C LEU A 12 -4.36 8.09 20.78
N TRP A 13 -4.42 9.34 21.26
CA TRP A 13 -3.65 10.45 20.71
C TRP A 13 -2.20 10.39 21.23
N PRO A 14 -1.21 10.87 20.44
CA PRO A 14 -1.31 11.47 19.12
C PRO A 14 -1.21 10.45 17.96
N ARG A 15 -1.16 9.14 18.26
CA ARG A 15 -0.91 8.10 17.25
C ARG A 15 -2.13 7.80 16.38
N HIS A 16 -3.34 8.05 16.88
CA HIS A 16 -4.59 7.85 16.14
C HIS A 16 -4.73 6.42 15.57
N HIS A 17 -4.46 5.41 16.39
CA HIS A 17 -4.55 4.01 15.97
C HIS A 17 -5.93 3.68 15.39
N GLY A 18 -5.94 2.99 14.24
CA GLY A 18 -7.17 2.53 13.57
C GLY A 18 -7.90 3.58 12.72
N HIS A 19 -7.36 4.80 12.58
CA HIS A 19 -8.04 5.85 11.82
C HIS A 19 -8.13 5.57 10.31
N GLY A 20 -7.19 4.82 9.72
CA GLY A 20 -7.24 4.44 8.31
C GLY A 20 -8.51 3.65 7.94
N PRO A 21 -8.74 2.45 8.50
CA PRO A 21 -9.96 1.68 8.28
C PRO A 21 -11.25 2.43 8.67
N ALA A 22 -11.22 3.22 9.74
CA ALA A 22 -12.37 4.05 10.13
C ALA A 22 -12.71 5.12 9.07
N GLY A 23 -11.70 5.62 8.35
CA GLY A 23 -11.85 6.57 7.26
C GLY A 23 -12.60 6.03 6.04
N VAL A 24 -12.58 4.71 5.79
CA VAL A 24 -13.24 4.09 4.64
C VAL A 24 -14.75 4.37 4.64
N LYS A 25 -15.40 4.22 5.80
CA LYS A 25 -16.85 4.50 5.93
C LYS A 25 -17.18 5.98 5.71
N LEU A 26 -16.31 6.88 6.17
CA LEU A 26 -16.49 8.32 5.94
C LEU A 26 -16.36 8.67 4.46
N VAL A 27 -15.37 8.09 3.76
CA VAL A 27 -15.18 8.28 2.31
C VAL A 27 -16.42 7.79 1.55
N GLU A 28 -16.97 6.63 1.91
CA GLU A 28 -18.18 6.09 1.29
C GLU A 28 -19.38 7.04 1.44
N GLN A 29 -19.67 7.46 2.67
CA GLN A 29 -20.80 8.35 2.95
C GLN A 29 -20.67 9.70 2.25
N LEU A 30 -19.47 10.29 2.27
CA LEU A 30 -19.20 11.56 1.61
C LEU A 30 -19.33 11.44 0.09
N SER A 31 -18.77 10.38 -0.49
CA SER A 31 -18.81 10.12 -1.93
C SER A 31 -20.24 9.90 -2.42
N LEU A 32 -21.08 9.21 -1.63
CA LEU A 32 -22.49 9.04 -1.94
C LEU A 32 -23.22 10.39 -1.95
N ARG A 33 -23.01 11.22 -0.92
CA ARG A 33 -23.65 12.54 -0.81
C ARG A 33 -23.25 13.48 -1.94
N LEU A 34 -21.98 13.45 -2.34
CA LEU A 34 -21.43 14.30 -3.40
C LEU A 34 -21.56 13.69 -4.81
N LYS A 35 -22.12 12.49 -4.94
CA LYS A 35 -22.26 11.75 -6.20
C LYS A 35 -20.93 11.59 -6.95
N VAL A 36 -19.86 11.32 -6.21
CA VAL A 36 -18.51 11.13 -6.77
C VAL A 36 -18.48 9.87 -7.65
N PRO A 37 -17.81 9.89 -8.82
CA PRO A 37 -17.64 8.70 -9.65
C PRO A 37 -17.07 7.51 -8.87
N ASN A 38 -17.58 6.31 -9.17
CA ASN A 38 -17.22 5.08 -8.44
C ASN A 38 -15.71 4.84 -8.40
N GLU A 39 -15.00 5.07 -9.49
CA GLU A 39 -13.55 4.86 -9.56
C GLU A 39 -12.77 5.75 -8.58
N MET A 40 -13.16 7.02 -8.48
CA MET A 40 -12.55 7.97 -7.54
C MET A 40 -12.86 7.61 -6.09
N ARG A 41 -14.10 7.23 -5.80
CA ARG A 41 -14.49 6.74 -4.47
C ARG A 41 -13.67 5.52 -4.08
N ASP A 42 -13.57 4.54 -4.97
CA ASP A 42 -12.92 3.27 -4.68
C ASP A 42 -11.41 3.48 -4.46
N LEU A 43 -10.76 4.35 -5.25
CA LEU A 43 -9.38 4.77 -4.99
C LEU A 43 -9.25 5.50 -3.65
N ALA A 44 -10.13 6.45 -3.35
CA ALA A 44 -10.09 7.21 -2.11
C ALA A 44 -10.24 6.32 -0.87
N LYS A 45 -11.04 5.25 -0.96
CA LYS A 45 -11.15 4.22 0.09
C LYS A 45 -9.83 3.50 0.33
N LEU A 46 -9.16 3.05 -0.74
CA LEU A 46 -7.86 2.37 -0.65
C LEU A 46 -6.80 3.29 -0.04
N VAL A 47 -6.74 4.54 -0.48
CA VAL A 47 -5.79 5.53 0.07
C VAL A 47 -6.09 5.77 1.56
N ALA A 48 -7.36 5.97 1.94
CA ALA A 48 -7.75 6.14 3.34
C ALA A 48 -7.28 4.98 4.22
N GLU A 49 -7.44 3.75 3.74
CA GLU A 49 -7.08 2.54 4.46
C GLU A 49 -5.56 2.34 4.56
N PHE A 50 -4.81 2.57 3.47
CA PHE A 50 -3.43 2.10 3.35
C PHE A 50 -2.34 3.18 3.38
N HIS A 51 -2.68 4.48 3.33
CA HIS A 51 -1.64 5.54 3.27
C HIS A 51 -0.62 5.48 4.41
N ASP A 52 -1.04 5.16 5.65
CA ASP A 52 -0.16 5.02 6.81
C ASP A 52 0.86 3.89 6.61
N LEU A 53 0.47 2.81 5.93
CA LEU A 53 1.41 1.74 5.58
C LEU A 53 2.45 2.25 4.58
N ILE A 54 2.05 3.06 3.59
CA ILE A 54 2.99 3.63 2.62
C ILE A 54 3.99 4.54 3.32
N HIS A 55 3.54 5.38 4.25
CA HIS A 55 4.40 6.27 5.05
C HIS A 55 5.47 5.51 5.84
N THR A 56 5.18 4.25 6.20
CA THR A 56 6.07 3.36 6.97
C THR A 56 6.71 2.26 6.14
N LEU A 57 6.68 2.36 4.81
CA LEU A 57 7.14 1.32 3.88
C LEU A 57 8.53 0.74 4.21
N PRO A 58 9.56 1.54 4.55
CA PRO A 58 10.91 1.01 4.83
C PRO A 58 10.95 -0.03 5.96
N ILE A 59 10.02 0.01 6.92
CA ILE A 59 9.98 -0.93 8.05
C ILE A 59 8.97 -2.07 7.83
N LEU A 60 8.15 -2.03 6.77
CA LEU A 60 7.16 -3.08 6.50
C LEU A 60 7.80 -4.41 6.11
N GLN A 61 7.27 -5.52 6.64
CA GLN A 61 7.70 -6.85 6.23
C GLN A 61 7.35 -7.11 4.75
N PRO A 62 8.19 -7.83 3.97
CA PRO A 62 7.91 -8.13 2.56
C PRO A 62 6.54 -8.78 2.33
N LYS A 63 6.12 -9.67 3.24
CA LYS A 63 4.78 -10.28 3.22
C LYS A 63 3.65 -9.24 3.34
N THR A 64 3.86 -8.15 4.07
CA THR A 64 2.89 -7.06 4.19
C THR A 64 2.77 -6.28 2.89
N LEU A 65 3.87 -6.07 2.15
CA LEU A 65 3.83 -5.44 0.83
C LEU A 65 3.06 -6.28 -0.20
N ILE A 66 3.26 -7.60 -0.21
CA ILE A 66 2.48 -8.48 -1.10
C ILE A 66 0.98 -8.43 -0.74
N LYS A 67 0.64 -8.49 0.55
CA LYS A 67 -0.75 -8.33 1.01
C LYS A 67 -1.35 -6.98 0.62
N LEU A 68 -0.56 -5.90 0.67
CA LEU A 68 -0.99 -4.59 0.19
C LEU A 68 -1.35 -4.64 -1.30
N PHE A 69 -0.47 -5.21 -2.15
CA PHE A 69 -0.73 -5.36 -3.58
C PHE A 69 -1.98 -6.21 -3.89
N ASP A 70 -2.22 -7.27 -3.12
CA ASP A 70 -3.47 -8.04 -3.18
C ASP A 70 -4.69 -7.16 -2.82
N SER A 71 -4.59 -6.42 -1.72
CA SER A 71 -5.70 -5.62 -1.16
C SER A 71 -6.09 -4.47 -2.07
N ILE A 72 -5.12 -3.83 -2.73
CA ILE A 72 -5.38 -2.76 -3.70
C ILE A 72 -5.70 -3.30 -5.09
N ASP A 73 -5.73 -4.62 -5.29
CA ASP A 73 -5.98 -5.27 -6.59
C ASP A 73 -4.96 -4.88 -7.68
N ALA A 74 -3.70 -4.67 -7.30
CA ALA A 74 -2.64 -4.20 -8.20
C ALA A 74 -2.39 -5.15 -9.38
N TRP A 75 -2.58 -6.46 -9.17
CA TRP A 75 -2.37 -7.48 -10.20
C TRP A 75 -3.29 -7.32 -11.40
N ARG A 76 -4.52 -6.82 -11.20
CA ARG A 76 -5.47 -6.54 -12.28
C ARG A 76 -5.49 -5.06 -12.67
N LYS A 77 -5.17 -4.17 -11.72
CA LYS A 77 -5.19 -2.72 -11.88
C LYS A 77 -3.85 -2.11 -11.46
N PRO A 78 -2.76 -2.33 -12.21
CA PRO A 78 -1.42 -1.90 -11.84
C PRO A 78 -1.31 -0.38 -11.63
N GLN A 79 -2.13 0.41 -12.32
CA GLN A 79 -2.20 1.86 -12.14
C GLN A 79 -2.53 2.30 -10.70
N ARG A 80 -3.14 1.43 -9.88
CA ARG A 80 -3.45 1.75 -8.47
C ARG A 80 -2.20 1.94 -7.62
N VAL A 81 -1.09 1.27 -7.97
CA VAL A 81 0.19 1.46 -7.28
C VAL A 81 0.66 2.91 -7.45
N GLU A 82 0.62 3.42 -8.68
CA GLU A 82 0.98 4.80 -9.00
C GLU A 82 0.06 5.81 -8.31
N GLN A 83 -1.26 5.58 -8.42
CA GLN A 83 -2.25 6.47 -7.82
C GLN A 83 -2.09 6.56 -6.29
N ILE A 84 -1.82 5.45 -5.61
CA ILE A 84 -1.59 5.44 -4.16
C ILE A 84 -0.26 6.14 -3.83
N ALA A 85 0.82 5.87 -4.58
CA ALA A 85 2.09 6.55 -4.37
C ALA A 85 1.96 8.08 -4.47
N LEU A 86 1.30 8.58 -5.53
CA LEU A 86 1.06 10.00 -5.75
C LEU A 86 0.16 10.61 -4.68
N THR A 87 -0.91 9.93 -4.29
CA THR A 87 -1.85 10.47 -3.30
C THR A 87 -1.22 10.51 -1.90
N SER A 88 -0.39 9.51 -1.55
CA SER A 88 0.36 9.51 -0.29
C SER A 88 1.44 10.60 -0.26
N GLU A 89 2.12 10.86 -1.38
CA GLU A 89 3.06 11.99 -1.51
C GLU A 89 2.33 13.34 -1.33
N ALA A 90 1.16 13.50 -1.96
CA ALA A 90 0.32 14.68 -1.80
C ALA A 90 -0.19 14.85 -0.36
N ASP A 91 -0.49 13.78 0.37
CA ASP A 91 -0.91 13.83 1.79
C ASP A 91 0.20 14.39 2.69
N VAL A 92 1.47 14.05 2.43
CA VAL A 92 2.62 14.63 3.16
C VAL A 92 2.81 16.09 2.79
N ARG A 93 2.87 16.39 1.48
CA ARG A 93 3.15 17.75 0.99
C ARG A 93 2.00 18.74 1.18
N GLY A 94 0.79 18.26 1.42
CA GLY A 94 -0.37 19.09 1.77
C GLY A 94 -0.31 19.68 3.18
N ARG A 95 0.67 19.29 4.00
CA ARG A 95 0.90 19.87 5.32
C ARG A 95 1.74 21.14 5.17
N THR A 96 1.35 22.21 5.85
CA THR A 96 2.10 23.47 5.88
C THR A 96 3.57 23.22 6.24
N HIS A 97 4.50 23.78 5.46
CA HIS A 97 5.96 23.61 5.56
C HIS A 97 6.52 22.28 5.03
N PHE A 98 5.71 21.40 4.45
CA PHE A 98 6.14 20.14 3.85
C PHE A 98 6.03 20.15 2.32
N GLU A 99 5.74 21.28 1.69
CA GLU A 99 5.41 21.40 0.26
C GLU A 99 6.51 20.85 -0.65
N ALA A 100 7.78 20.99 -0.24
CA ALA A 100 8.95 20.49 -0.95
C ALA A 100 9.59 19.24 -0.32
N CYS A 101 8.91 18.60 0.65
CA CYS A 101 9.44 17.42 1.32
C CYS A 101 9.64 16.27 0.33
N ASP A 102 10.83 15.65 0.33
CA ASP A 102 11.06 14.44 -0.44
C ASP A 102 10.22 13.29 0.13
N TYR A 103 9.71 12.44 -0.77
CA TYR A 103 8.87 11.31 -0.42
C TYR A 103 9.42 10.03 -1.07
N PRO A 104 10.52 9.46 -0.54
CA PRO A 104 11.14 8.26 -1.08
C PRO A 104 10.21 7.04 -1.04
N GLN A 105 9.26 6.99 -0.13
CA GLN A 105 8.30 5.89 0.04
C GLN A 105 7.50 5.63 -1.24
N GLY A 106 7.11 6.68 -1.97
CA GLY A 106 6.43 6.53 -3.26
C GLY A 106 7.32 5.87 -4.32
N ARG A 107 8.61 6.19 -4.35
CA ARG A 107 9.58 5.54 -5.27
C ARG A 107 9.80 4.08 -4.88
N LEU A 108 9.98 3.81 -3.59
CA LEU A 108 10.15 2.46 -3.06
C LEU A 108 8.93 1.56 -3.33
N LEU A 109 7.70 2.10 -3.24
CA LEU A 109 6.49 1.34 -3.54
C LEU A 109 6.45 0.90 -5.02
N ARG A 110 6.83 1.78 -5.94
CA ARG A 110 6.91 1.49 -7.38
C ARG A 110 7.99 0.44 -7.67
N GLU A 111 9.18 0.60 -7.09
CA GLU A 111 10.27 -0.38 -7.22
C GLU A 111 9.84 -1.77 -6.68
N ALA A 112 9.24 -1.82 -5.49
CA ALA A 112 8.75 -3.06 -4.89
C ALA A 112 7.69 -3.76 -5.76
N TRP A 113 6.82 -2.97 -6.39
CA TRP A 113 5.80 -3.48 -7.29
C TRP A 113 6.40 -4.14 -8.53
N GLU A 114 7.36 -3.49 -9.20
CA GLU A 114 8.01 -4.07 -10.38
C GLU A 114 8.74 -5.38 -10.04
N VAL A 115 9.39 -5.47 -8.88
CA VAL A 115 10.00 -6.72 -8.38
C VAL A 115 8.95 -7.81 -8.12
N ALA A 116 7.82 -7.46 -7.51
CA ALA A 116 6.78 -8.43 -7.23
C ALA A 116 6.09 -8.92 -8.51
N LYS A 117 5.89 -8.02 -9.47
CA LYS A 117 5.26 -8.27 -10.78
C LYS A 117 6.14 -9.11 -11.71
N SER A 118 7.46 -9.04 -11.60
CA SER A 118 8.37 -9.83 -12.43
C SER A 118 8.30 -11.33 -12.14
N VAL A 119 7.79 -11.74 -10.97
CA VAL A 119 7.58 -13.15 -10.63
C VAL A 119 6.35 -13.69 -11.34
N GLY A 120 6.58 -14.50 -12.38
CA GLY A 120 5.56 -15.05 -13.26
C GLY A 120 5.11 -16.48 -12.91
N ASN A 121 3.91 -16.84 -13.37
CA ASN A 121 3.35 -18.19 -13.19
C ASN A 121 4.16 -19.28 -13.91
N LYS A 122 4.83 -18.92 -15.02
CA LYS A 122 5.55 -19.89 -15.87
C LYS A 122 6.62 -20.65 -15.08
N GLU A 123 7.46 -19.93 -14.34
CA GLU A 123 8.53 -20.54 -13.52
C GLU A 123 7.98 -21.41 -12.38
N VAL A 124 6.77 -21.10 -11.88
CA VAL A 124 6.10 -21.89 -10.84
C VAL A 124 5.58 -23.21 -11.43
N ILE A 125 4.96 -23.14 -12.60
CA ILE A 125 4.45 -24.32 -13.32
C ILE A 125 5.60 -25.22 -13.78
N GLU A 126 6.68 -24.64 -14.30
CA GLU A 126 7.89 -25.37 -14.73
C GLU A 126 8.59 -26.06 -13.55
N ALA A 127 8.47 -25.51 -12.34
CA ALA A 127 8.96 -26.15 -11.12
C ALA A 127 8.04 -27.29 -10.62
N GLY A 128 6.96 -27.62 -11.33
CA GLY A 128 6.12 -28.78 -11.09
C GLY A 128 4.90 -28.57 -10.21
N PHE A 129 4.64 -27.34 -9.73
CA PHE A 129 3.47 -27.02 -8.92
C PHE A 129 2.18 -27.05 -9.74
N LYS A 130 1.09 -27.56 -9.15
CA LYS A 130 -0.19 -27.77 -9.87
C LYS A 130 -1.40 -27.26 -9.09
N GLY A 131 -2.43 -26.85 -9.82
CA GLY A 131 -3.72 -26.48 -9.24
C GLY A 131 -3.60 -25.36 -8.19
N PRO A 132 -4.20 -25.51 -6.99
CA PRO A 132 -4.15 -24.49 -5.93
C PRO A 132 -2.73 -24.12 -5.47
N GLU A 133 -1.78 -25.05 -5.53
CA GLU A 133 -0.40 -24.86 -5.07
C GLU A 133 0.34 -23.79 -5.88
N ILE A 134 -0.05 -23.55 -7.14
CA ILE A 134 0.54 -22.51 -7.99
C ILE A 134 0.38 -21.15 -7.32
N ARG A 135 -0.78 -20.86 -6.72
CA ARG A 135 -1.04 -19.55 -6.10
C ARG A 135 -0.20 -19.36 -4.85
N GLU A 136 -0.10 -20.40 -4.02
CA GLU A 136 0.67 -20.38 -2.78
C GLU A 136 2.15 -20.18 -3.08
N GLU A 137 2.68 -20.96 -4.02
CA GLU A 137 4.08 -20.89 -4.42
C GLU A 137 4.41 -19.56 -5.10
N LEU A 138 3.53 -19.05 -5.99
CA LEU A 138 3.70 -17.74 -6.61
C LEU A 138 3.78 -16.64 -5.54
N THR A 139 2.90 -16.70 -4.54
CA THR A 139 2.90 -15.75 -3.43
C THR A 139 4.19 -15.84 -2.63
N ARG A 140 4.66 -17.07 -2.33
CA ARG A 140 5.93 -17.30 -1.62
C ARG A 140 7.12 -16.73 -2.38
N ARG A 141 7.22 -16.97 -3.70
CA ARG A 141 8.30 -16.44 -4.54
C ARG A 141 8.27 -14.93 -4.65
N ARG A 142 7.09 -14.31 -4.76
CA ARG A 142 6.93 -12.85 -4.72
C ARG A 142 7.42 -12.25 -3.41
N ILE A 143 7.05 -12.85 -2.28
CA ILE A 143 7.54 -12.44 -0.96
C ILE A 143 9.06 -12.52 -0.91
N GLN A 144 9.65 -13.60 -1.40
CA GLN A 144 11.11 -13.77 -1.42
C GLN A 144 11.80 -12.75 -2.32
N ALA A 145 11.27 -12.49 -3.52
CA ALA A 145 11.83 -11.50 -4.44
C ALA A 145 11.83 -10.09 -3.82
N VAL A 146 10.71 -9.70 -3.21
CA VAL A 146 10.59 -8.42 -2.49
C VAL A 146 11.51 -8.38 -1.27
N ALA A 147 11.69 -9.50 -0.55
CA ALA A 147 12.63 -9.57 0.57
C ALA A 147 14.06 -9.28 0.12
N ASN A 148 14.52 -9.96 -0.95
CA ASN A 148 15.86 -9.76 -1.51
C ASN A 148 16.08 -8.34 -2.04
N TRP A 149 15.05 -7.73 -2.65
CA TRP A 149 15.10 -6.32 -3.05
C TRP A 149 15.19 -5.40 -1.82
N LYS A 150 14.39 -5.67 -0.80
CA LYS A 150 14.32 -4.83 0.40
C LYS A 150 15.63 -4.84 1.18
N GLU A 151 16.32 -5.97 1.29
CA GLU A 151 17.66 -6.04 1.92
C GLU A 151 18.66 -5.08 1.26
N LYS A 152 18.59 -4.93 -0.07
CA LYS A 152 19.48 -4.04 -0.82
C LYS A 152 19.07 -2.57 -0.74
N ARG A 153 17.76 -2.30 -0.62
CA ARG A 153 17.20 -0.95 -0.77
C ARG A 153 16.86 -0.26 0.54
N CYS A 154 16.48 -1.04 1.55
CA CYS A 154 16.08 -0.62 2.89
C CYS A 154 16.74 -1.54 3.93
N PRO A 155 18.09 -1.54 4.03
CA PRO A 155 18.76 -2.34 5.04
C PRO A 155 18.18 -1.98 6.41
N GLN A 156 17.70 -2.97 7.14
CA GLN A 156 17.29 -2.73 8.51
C GLN A 156 18.55 -2.35 9.31
N PRO A 157 18.43 -1.45 10.31
CA PRO A 157 19.54 -1.25 11.23
C PRO A 157 19.93 -2.60 11.82
N THR A 158 21.17 -3.02 11.62
CA THR A 158 21.76 -4.07 12.45
C THR A 158 21.91 -3.50 13.85
N ASP A 159 21.26 -4.16 14.83
CA ASP A 159 21.46 -3.90 16.26
C ASP A 159 22.94 -4.02 16.66
#